data_AF-A0A0M8WJD3-F1
#
_entry.id   AF-A0A0M8WJD3-F1
#
_cell.length_a   1.000
_cell.length_b   1.000
_cell.length_c   1.000
_cell.angle_alpha   90.00
_cell.angle_beta   90.00
_cell.angle_gamma   90.00
#
_symmetry.space_group_name_H-M   'P 1'
#
loop_
_entity.id
_entity.type
_entity.pdbx_description
1 polymer ?
#
loop_
_entity_poly.entity_id
_entity_poly.type
_entity_poly.pdbx_seq_one_letter_code
_entity_poly.pdbx_strand_id
1 'polypeptide(L)'
;MVEPRDVVAVVVAVENPADRLVGAVSALSAHLPPSDRPTVRPLCPARPWPRMRSDEAARRVHEGGAAIGSFVPLDLHPRLWPPAELVPLP
;
A
#
# COMPACT_ATOMS: atom_id res chain seq x y z
N MET A 1 -20.17 2.18 -11.58
CA MET A 1 -19.50 1.02 -10.93
C MET A 1 -18.13 1.50 -10.48
N VAL A 2 -17.62 1.03 -9.34
CA VAL A 2 -16.27 1.38 -8.89
C VAL A 2 -15.33 0.33 -9.45
N GLU A 3 -14.51 0.69 -10.42
CA GLU A 3 -13.56 -0.25 -11.02
C GLU A 3 -12.36 -0.42 -10.08
N PRO A 4 -12.08 -1.63 -9.58
CA PRO A 4 -10.84 -1.87 -8.83
C PRO A 4 -9.64 -1.59 -9.73
N ARG A 5 -8.49 -1.26 -9.13
CA ARG A 5 -7.24 -1.26 -9.91
C ARG A 5 -7.02 -2.66 -10.47
N ASP A 6 -6.58 -2.76 -11.72
CA ASP A 6 -6.21 -4.04 -12.30
C ASP A 6 -5.16 -4.73 -11.42
N VAL A 7 -5.47 -5.96 -11.00
CA VAL A 7 -4.61 -6.77 -10.13
C VAL A 7 -3.92 -7.85 -10.96
N VAL A 8 -2.59 -7.89 -10.90
CA VAL A 8 -1.77 -8.97 -11.48
C VAL A 8 -1.22 -9.82 -10.34
N ALA A 9 -1.39 -11.15 -10.42
CA ALA A 9 -0.86 -12.09 -9.44
C ALA A 9 0.44 -12.74 -9.96
N VAL A 10 1.43 -12.89 -9.07
CA VAL A 10 2.69 -13.60 -9.34
C VAL A 10 2.79 -14.77 -8.37
N VAL A 11 3.05 -15.97 -8.89
CA VAL A 11 3.26 -17.18 -8.09
C VAL A 11 4.75 -17.32 -7.78
N VAL A 12 5.08 -17.53 -6.51
CA VAL A 12 6.45 -17.64 -6.01
C VAL A 12 6.60 -18.97 -5.27
N ALA A 13 7.73 -19.66 -5.46
CA ALA A 13 8.04 -20.86 -4.68
C ALA A 13 8.31 -20.50 -3.21
N VAL A 14 7.84 -21.33 -2.27
CA VAL A 14 7.90 -21.06 -0.81
C VAL A 14 9.33 -20.86 -0.29
N GLU A 15 10.34 -21.43 -0.97
CA GLU A 15 11.75 -21.29 -0.59
C GLU A 15 12.45 -20.09 -1.23
N ASN A 16 11.76 -19.37 -2.12
CA ASN A 16 12.29 -18.17 -2.72
C ASN A 16 12.34 -17.05 -1.67
N PRO A 17 13.43 -16.26 -1.58
CA PRO A 17 13.50 -15.11 -0.69
C PRO A 17 12.31 -14.12 -0.81
N ALA A 18 11.68 -14.04 -1.99
CA ALA A 18 10.50 -13.23 -2.23
C ALA A 18 9.24 -13.70 -1.46
N ASP A 19 9.17 -14.95 -1.02
CA ASP A 19 8.08 -15.47 -0.18
C ASP A 19 7.88 -14.62 1.09
N ARG A 20 8.99 -14.15 1.68
CA ARG A 20 8.99 -13.28 2.86
C ARG A 20 8.26 -11.94 2.64
N LEU A 21 8.17 -11.49 1.39
CA LEU A 21 7.51 -10.25 1.00
C LEU A 21 6.05 -10.46 0.56
N VAL A 22 5.66 -11.68 0.16
CA VAL A 22 4.32 -11.97 -0.39
C VAL A 22 3.21 -11.52 0.55
N GLY A 23 3.33 -11.82 1.86
CA GLY A 23 2.33 -11.41 2.85
C GLY A 23 2.24 -9.89 3.01
N ALA A 24 3.37 -9.19 3.02
CA ALA A 24 3.43 -7.74 3.16
C ALA A 24 2.87 -7.03 1.91
N VAL A 25 3.26 -7.49 0.72
CA VAL A 25 2.77 -6.97 -0.57
C VAL A 25 1.27 -7.22 -0.71
N SER A 26 0.80 -8.43 -0.38
CA SER A 26 -0.63 -8.76 -0.42
C SER A 26 -1.44 -7.90 0.55
N ALA A 27 -0.94 -7.66 1.76
CA ALA A 27 -1.61 -6.78 2.73
C ALA A 27 -1.63 -5.31 2.28
N LEU A 28 -0.58 -4.87 1.59
CA LEU A 28 -0.46 -3.51 1.06
C LEU A 28 -1.39 -3.29 -0.14
N SER A 29 -1.46 -4.26 -1.06
CA SER A 29 -2.22 -4.18 -2.31
C SER A 29 -3.72 -4.43 -2.14
N ALA A 30 -4.13 -5.34 -1.22
CA ALA A 30 -5.53 -5.72 -0.99
C ALA A 30 -6.44 -4.55 -0.55
N HIS A 31 -5.86 -3.40 -0.25
CA HIS A 31 -6.56 -2.26 0.30
C HIS A 31 -6.30 -0.96 -0.47
N LEU A 32 -5.67 -1.05 -1.65
CA LEU A 32 -5.49 0.12 -2.50
C LEU A 32 -6.85 0.61 -3.01
N PRO A 33 -7.11 1.92 -2.91
CA PRO A 33 -8.33 2.48 -3.46
C PRO A 33 -8.31 2.43 -5.00
N PRO A 34 -9.49 2.40 -5.62
CA PRO A 34 -9.67 2.65 -7.05
C PRO A 34 -8.97 3.93 -7.52
N SER A 35 -8.51 3.96 -8.77
CA SER A 35 -7.86 5.14 -9.34
C SER A 35 -8.79 6.36 -9.39
N ASP A 36 -10.10 6.16 -9.59
CA ASP A 36 -11.10 7.24 -9.66
C ASP A 36 -11.58 7.71 -8.26
N ARG A 37 -11.30 6.93 -7.20
CA ARG A 37 -11.75 7.22 -5.83
C ARG A 37 -10.66 6.91 -4.81
N PRO A 38 -9.57 7.70 -4.77
CA PRO A 38 -8.40 7.47 -3.91
C PRO A 38 -8.64 7.65 -2.41
N THR A 39 -9.88 7.92 -2.00
CA THR A 39 -10.35 7.98 -0.59
C THR A 39 -11.21 6.78 -0.20
N VAL A 40 -11.76 6.05 -1.17
CA VAL A 40 -12.78 5.03 -0.93
C VAL A 40 -12.15 3.66 -0.92
N ARG A 41 -12.36 2.93 0.18
CA ARG A 41 -11.99 1.51 0.27
C ARG A 41 -13.19 0.63 -0.07
N PRO A 42 -13.19 -0.07 -1.22
CA PRO A 42 -14.32 -0.90 -1.62
C PRO A 42 -14.57 -2.07 -0.66
N LEU A 43 -13.51 -2.64 -0.07
CA LEU A 43 -13.61 -3.81 0.82
C LEU A 43 -13.85 -3.46 2.30
N CYS A 44 -13.82 -2.18 2.68
CA CYS A 44 -13.81 -1.75 4.09
C CYS A 44 -14.36 -0.32 4.27
N PRO A 45 -15.63 -0.06 3.94
CA PRO A 45 -16.20 1.30 3.89
C PRO A 45 -16.27 1.99 5.26
N ALA A 46 -16.28 1.22 6.37
CA ALA A 46 -16.43 1.74 7.73
C ALA A 46 -15.17 2.41 8.31
N ARG A 47 -14.03 2.41 7.60
CA ARG A 47 -12.81 3.09 8.08
C ARG A 47 -12.14 3.88 6.95
N PRO A 48 -11.67 5.11 7.24
CA PRO A 48 -10.96 5.91 6.25
C PRO A 48 -9.69 5.21 5.77
N TRP A 49 -9.26 5.56 4.56
CA TRP A 49 -7.98 5.17 4.00
C TRP A 49 -7.01 6.35 4.07
N PRO A 50 -5.73 6.15 4.45
CA PRO A 50 -5.05 4.86 4.74
C PRO A 50 -5.35 4.28 6.13
N ARG A 51 -4.96 3.01 6.37
CA ARG A 51 -5.07 2.33 7.69
C ARG A 51 -3.66 2.25 8.26
N MET A 52 -3.53 2.27 9.58
CA MET A 52 -2.27 2.03 10.29
C MET A 52 -1.50 0.76 9.83
N ARG A 53 -2.22 -0.28 9.38
CA ARG A 53 -1.61 -1.50 8.80
C ARG A 53 -0.91 -1.27 7.45
N SER A 54 -1.27 -0.22 6.72
CA SER A 54 -0.63 0.15 5.45
C SER A 54 0.78 0.67 5.69
N ASP A 55 1.00 1.47 6.74
CA ASP A 55 2.34 1.93 7.13
C ASP A 55 3.20 0.79 7.65
N GLU A 56 2.62 -0.09 8.47
CA GLU A 56 3.33 -1.27 8.96
C GLU A 56 3.73 -2.20 7.80
N ALA A 57 2.83 -2.44 6.84
CA ALA A 57 3.13 -3.24 5.65
C ALA A 57 4.19 -2.57 4.77
N ALA A 58 4.10 -1.27 4.53
CA ALA A 58 5.09 -0.52 3.76
C ALA A 58 6.46 -0.54 4.44
N ARG A 59 6.51 -0.41 5.77
CA ARG A 59 7.75 -0.57 6.54
C ARG A 59 8.34 -1.96 6.39
N ARG A 60 7.53 -3.03 6.47
CA ARG A 60 8.00 -4.41 6.26
C ARG A 60 8.52 -4.65 4.83
N VAL A 61 7.89 -4.05 3.81
CA VAL A 61 8.38 -4.09 2.42
C VAL A 61 9.75 -3.39 2.32
N HIS A 62 9.89 -2.22 2.96
CA HIS A 62 11.15 -1.47 2.99
C HIS A 62 12.26 -2.20 3.75
N GLU A 63 11.97 -2.73 4.95
CA GLU A 63 12.89 -3.52 5.76
C GLU A 63 13.33 -4.81 5.04
N GLY A 64 12.46 -5.37 4.18
CA GLY A 64 12.79 -6.47 3.29
C GLY A 64 13.61 -6.10 2.05
N GLY A 65 14.08 -4.84 1.94
CA GLY A 65 14.94 -4.35 0.88
C GLY A 65 14.23 -4.02 -0.43
N ALA A 66 12.90 -3.98 -0.44
CA ALA A 66 12.12 -3.72 -1.64
C ALA A 66 11.65 -2.25 -1.69
N ALA A 67 11.70 -1.66 -2.88
CA ALA A 67 11.24 -0.29 -3.08
C ALA A 67 9.71 -0.25 -2.99
N ILE A 68 9.17 0.52 -2.04
CA ILE A 68 7.72 0.67 -1.84
C ILE A 68 7.01 1.15 -3.12
N GLY A 69 7.67 2.01 -3.90
CA GLY A 69 7.13 2.54 -5.17
C GLY A 69 6.85 1.47 -6.23
N SER A 70 7.41 0.27 -6.09
CA SER A 70 7.10 -0.87 -6.97
C SER A 70 5.77 -1.56 -6.64
N PHE A 71 5.20 -1.29 -5.47
CA PHE A 71 3.98 -1.96 -4.98
C PHE A 71 2.83 -0.99 -4.68
N VAL A 72 3.16 0.29 -4.47
CA VAL A 72 2.19 1.35 -4.24
C VAL A 72 2.26 2.34 -5.40
N PRO A 73 1.15 2.52 -6.13
CA PRO A 73 1.05 3.53 -7.18
C PRO A 73 1.38 4.94 -6.68
N LEU A 74 2.18 5.69 -7.46
CA LEU A 74 2.72 7.00 -7.06
C LEU A 74 1.64 8.02 -6.68
N ASP A 75 0.46 7.96 -7.32
CA ASP A 75 -0.68 8.85 -7.04
C ASP A 75 -1.22 8.71 -5.60
N LEU A 76 -0.90 7.60 -4.93
CA LEU A 76 -1.29 7.31 -3.56
C LEU A 76 -0.24 7.69 -2.52
N HIS A 77 1.00 7.99 -2.93
CA HIS A 77 2.10 8.29 -2.01
C HIS A 77 1.82 9.51 -1.14
N PRO A 78 1.32 10.65 -1.65
CA PRO A 78 1.06 11.83 -0.81
C PRO A 78 0.00 11.60 0.27
N ARG A 79 -0.81 10.55 0.15
CA ARG A 79 -1.86 10.21 1.11
C ARG A 79 -1.38 9.21 2.16
N LEU A 80 -0.46 8.34 1.81
CA LEU A 80 0.17 7.37 2.72
C LEU A 80 1.30 8.02 3.51
N TRP A 81 2.13 8.81 2.83
CA TRP A 81 3.23 9.56 3.38
C TRP A 81 3.01 11.04 3.03
N PRO A 82 2.07 11.71 3.72
CA PRO A 82 1.93 13.14 3.56
C PRO A 82 3.30 13.78 3.86
N PRO A 83 3.71 14.80 3.07
CA PRO A 83 4.92 15.54 3.39
C PRO A 83 4.79 15.99 4.84
N ALA A 84 5.84 15.76 5.64
CA ALA A 84 5.88 16.29 6.99
C ALA A 84 5.57 17.78 6.88
N GLU A 85 4.46 18.23 7.46
CA GLU A 85 4.25 19.66 7.65
C GLU A 85 5.53 20.15 8.30
N LEU A 86 6.23 21.04 7.61
CA LEU A 86 7.22 21.91 8.23
C LEU A 86 6.42 22.73 9.24
N VAL A 87 6.18 22.16 10.42
CA VAL A 87 5.68 22.90 11.58
C VAL A 87 6.77 23.94 11.83
N PRO A 88 6.50 25.24 11.66
CA PRO A 88 7.46 26.25 12.04
C PRO A 88 7.70 26.06 13.55
N LEU A 89 8.95 25.81 13.94
CA LEU A 89 9.32 25.83 15.35
C LEU A 89 8.98 27.22 15.91
N PRO A 90 8.43 27.31 17.13
CA PRO A 90 8.08 28.58 17.75
C PRO A 90 9.30 29.50 17.95
#